data_AF-A0A7Y8LWJ9-F1
#
_entry.id   AF-A0A7Y8LWJ9-F1
#
_cell.length_a   1.000
_cell.length_b   1.000
_cell.length_c   1.000
_cell.angle_alpha   90.00
_cell.angle_beta   90.00
_cell.angle_gamma   90.00
#
_symmetry.space_group_name_H-M   'P 1'
#
loop_
_entity.id
_entity.type
_entity.pdbx_description
1 polymer ?
#
loop_
_entity_poly.entity_id
_entity_poly.type
_entity_poly.pdbx_seq_one_letter_code
_entity_poly.pdbx_strand_id
1 'polypeptide(L)'
;MGLTIRSWQKSDLAPIRRIIWQSWMSTYSSFISKTDLKTHFDTYYSEASLLRMFDNSAIQGFVAATEDNIAGFARLFYNRDENRLYITSMYFLPECQGQGMGRKLLEAAEKYAVKKSFDELWLGVMVKNRVALNFYRKAGFLFVREEPFTMGDTTVSHLIGYKKLGGLSLLSLKSFATFNGGKNLSKLCLKLLSEQKKTWQNLREGYELLKEVRERDLSCGKFNVRLQYNPGRIKSSTALVKKKNQKGPPCFLCLDHLPKDQKGISYRKDYLILCNPMPVFSTHFTISHLDHRLQAIAEHIDAFLQLMADFGSGWIVLYNGPKCGASAPNHLHFQAAPSGRMPIEKELREKKRLALTTEIEGVLIYQIRDLGREVIVLEGGDSKAVGCVFSDFLSALKKARAYHEEPMVNIAGLHEKRKWRLMIFPRQKHRPNAFFREGDARMVVSPGVIDMGGLLITPRKKDFKRMNQTIIKGIFKEVSLQRKIVERAMEVMK
;
A
#
# COMPACT_ATOMS: atom_id res chain seq x y z
N MET A 1 34.02 25.01 4.43
CA MET A 1 33.71 25.21 3.00
C MET A 1 32.52 26.14 2.88
N GLY A 2 32.71 27.32 2.28
CA GLY A 2 31.62 28.25 2.01
C GLY A 2 30.65 27.69 0.98
N LEU A 3 29.53 27.09 1.43
CA LEU A 3 28.48 26.60 0.54
C LEU A 3 27.49 27.72 0.21
N THR A 4 27.38 28.06 -1.07
CA THR A 4 26.46 29.09 -1.58
C THR A 4 25.41 28.46 -2.49
N ILE A 5 24.12 28.80 -2.26
CA ILE A 5 23.04 28.48 -3.20
C ILE A 5 22.75 29.69 -4.06
N ARG A 6 22.83 29.54 -5.38
CA ARG A 6 22.54 30.61 -6.35
C ARG A 6 21.83 30.05 -7.57
N SER A 7 21.23 30.93 -8.37
CA SER A 7 20.74 30.58 -9.70
C SER A 7 21.88 30.05 -10.57
N TRP A 8 21.58 29.12 -11.46
CA TRP A 8 22.57 28.60 -12.41
C TRP A 8 23.02 29.69 -13.39
N GLN A 9 24.21 29.51 -13.94
CA GLN A 9 24.80 30.32 -15.00
C GLN A 9 25.19 29.39 -16.15
N LYS A 10 25.40 29.94 -17.35
CA LYS A 10 25.77 29.17 -18.54
C LYS A 10 27.07 28.37 -18.33
N SER A 11 28.02 28.90 -17.55
CA SER A 11 29.27 28.22 -17.17
C SER A 11 29.05 26.98 -16.28
N ASP A 12 27.90 26.88 -15.59
CA ASP A 12 27.59 25.73 -14.73
C ASP A 12 27.08 24.51 -15.51
N LEU A 13 26.73 24.65 -16.79
CA LEU A 13 26.08 23.58 -17.57
C LEU A 13 26.97 22.34 -17.74
N ALA A 14 28.27 22.53 -17.97
CA ALA A 14 29.23 21.42 -18.06
C ALA A 14 29.40 20.67 -16.71
N PRO A 15 29.62 21.37 -15.57
CA PRO A 15 29.56 20.76 -14.24
C PRO A 15 28.24 20.03 -13.95
N ILE A 16 27.09 20.64 -14.28
CA ILE A 16 25.76 20.03 -14.10
C ILE A 16 25.64 18.72 -14.89
N ARG A 17 26.07 18.72 -16.15
CA ARG A 17 26.07 17.52 -16.99
C ARG A 17 26.86 16.38 -16.36
N ARG A 18 28.04 16.68 -15.82
CA ARG A 18 28.89 15.71 -15.10
C ARG A 18 28.19 15.17 -13.84
N ILE A 19 27.58 16.05 -13.04
CA ILE A 19 26.84 15.66 -11.83
C ILE A 19 25.71 14.70 -12.17
N ILE A 20 24.90 15.02 -13.19
CA ILE A 20 23.78 14.16 -13.63
C ILE A 20 24.29 12.75 -13.91
N TRP A 21 25.33 12.61 -14.75
CA TRP A 21 25.86 11.31 -15.12
C TRP A 21 26.35 10.51 -13.92
N GLN A 22 27.18 11.13 -13.06
CA GLN A 22 27.75 10.46 -11.89
C GLN A 22 26.66 10.07 -10.87
N SER A 23 25.70 10.96 -10.61
CA SER A 23 24.58 10.66 -9.71
C SER A 23 23.69 9.54 -10.26
N TRP A 24 23.44 9.51 -11.57
CA TRP A 24 22.63 8.48 -12.21
C TRP A 24 23.31 7.12 -12.14
N MET A 25 24.62 7.06 -12.44
CA MET A 25 25.39 5.83 -12.29
C MET A 25 25.38 5.33 -10.85
N SER A 26 25.59 6.21 -9.86
CA SER A 26 25.57 5.80 -8.46
C SER A 26 24.18 5.36 -7.96
N THR A 27 23.12 6.03 -8.41
CA THR A 27 21.77 5.86 -7.84
C THR A 27 20.92 4.82 -8.58
N TYR A 28 21.02 4.78 -9.91
CA TYR A 28 20.05 4.07 -10.77
C TYR A 28 20.61 2.80 -11.40
N SER A 29 21.93 2.61 -11.46
CA SER A 29 22.53 1.46 -12.16
C SER A 29 22.20 0.10 -11.54
N SER A 30 21.70 0.06 -10.31
CA SER A 30 21.25 -1.17 -9.65
C SER A 30 19.88 -1.66 -10.13
N PHE A 31 19.13 -0.81 -10.85
CA PHE A 31 17.78 -1.16 -11.31
C PHE A 31 17.37 -0.59 -12.67
N ILE A 32 18.25 0.17 -13.33
CA ILE A 32 18.15 0.59 -14.73
C ILE A 32 19.46 0.19 -15.41
N SER A 33 19.37 -0.39 -16.61
CA SER A 33 20.56 -0.82 -17.34
C SER A 33 21.48 0.36 -17.65
N LYS A 34 22.80 0.14 -17.64
CA LYS A 34 23.77 1.19 -17.98
C LYS A 34 23.56 1.70 -19.41
N THR A 35 23.17 0.81 -20.33
CA THR A 35 22.84 1.15 -21.72
C THR A 35 21.65 2.10 -21.78
N ASP A 36 20.54 1.78 -21.09
CA ASP A 36 19.36 2.65 -21.05
C ASP A 36 19.68 4.02 -20.43
N LEU A 37 20.43 4.03 -19.33
CA LEU A 37 20.88 5.27 -18.68
C LEU A 37 21.73 6.12 -19.63
N LYS A 38 22.66 5.50 -20.36
CA LYS A 38 23.55 6.18 -21.30
C LYS A 38 22.78 6.73 -22.50
N THR A 39 21.94 5.92 -23.13
CA THR A 39 21.09 6.32 -24.26
C THR A 39 20.21 7.50 -23.88
N HIS A 40 19.54 7.44 -22.73
CA HIS A 40 18.69 8.52 -22.25
C HIS A 40 19.51 9.77 -21.90
N PHE A 41 20.68 9.60 -21.27
CA PHE A 41 21.57 10.72 -20.95
C PHE A 41 22.05 11.46 -22.21
N ASP A 42 22.51 10.75 -23.23
CA ASP A 42 23.00 11.36 -24.47
C ASP A 42 21.88 12.03 -25.26
N THR A 43 20.68 11.45 -25.23
CA THR A 43 19.50 12.01 -25.91
C THR A 43 19.04 13.32 -25.25
N TYR A 44 18.87 13.33 -23.93
CA TYR A 44 18.20 14.43 -23.23
C TYR A 44 19.16 15.43 -22.56
N TYR A 45 20.43 15.07 -22.36
CA TYR A 45 21.43 15.89 -21.66
C TYR A 45 22.71 16.12 -22.48
N SER A 46 22.56 16.23 -23.81
CA SER A 46 23.59 16.81 -24.67
C SER A 46 23.81 18.29 -24.32
N GLU A 47 24.97 18.83 -24.69
CA GLU A 47 25.30 20.25 -24.45
C GLU A 47 24.24 21.19 -25.07
N ALA A 48 23.82 20.90 -26.31
CA ALA A 48 22.76 21.65 -26.98
C ALA A 48 21.41 21.56 -26.23
N SER A 49 21.06 20.39 -25.68
CA SER A 49 19.84 20.23 -24.88
C SER A 49 19.90 21.03 -23.58
N LEU A 50 21.04 21.02 -22.89
CA LEU A 50 21.22 21.80 -21.66
C LEU A 50 21.18 23.31 -21.91
N LEU A 51 21.77 23.78 -23.02
CA LEU A 51 21.68 25.19 -23.40
C LEU A 51 20.23 25.59 -23.69
N ARG A 52 19.48 24.79 -24.47
CA ARG A 52 18.05 25.02 -24.70
C ARG A 52 17.23 25.02 -23.40
N MET A 53 17.59 24.18 -22.44
CA MET A 53 16.93 24.16 -21.12
C MET A 53 17.25 25.42 -20.30
N PHE A 54 18.49 25.92 -20.39
CA PHE A 54 18.92 27.15 -19.72
C PHE A 54 18.19 28.38 -20.26
N ASP A 55 18.00 28.46 -21.58
CA ASP A 55 17.34 29.59 -22.24
C ASP A 55 15.79 29.54 -22.14
N ASN A 56 15.23 28.44 -21.63
CA ASN A 56 13.78 28.27 -21.51
C ASN A 56 13.22 28.96 -20.26
N SER A 57 12.39 29.99 -20.46
CA SER A 57 11.72 30.74 -19.39
C SER A 57 10.83 29.91 -18.44
N ALA A 58 10.39 28.72 -18.85
CA ALA A 58 9.64 27.79 -18.00
C ALA A 58 10.55 26.97 -17.07
N ILE A 59 11.87 27.04 -17.26
CA ILE A 59 12.86 26.30 -16.48
C ILE A 59 13.64 27.27 -15.60
N GLN A 60 13.86 26.86 -14.35
CA GLN A 60 14.73 27.57 -13.42
C GLN A 60 15.70 26.57 -12.81
N GLY A 61 16.99 26.90 -12.76
CA GLY A 61 17.96 26.09 -12.03
C GLY A 61 18.64 26.83 -10.90
N PHE A 62 19.06 26.04 -9.92
CA PHE A 62 19.86 26.46 -8.77
C PHE A 62 21.04 25.53 -8.63
N VAL A 63 22.20 26.06 -8.27
CA VAL A 63 23.41 25.29 -7.99
C VAL A 63 23.83 25.45 -6.53
N ALA A 64 24.37 24.37 -5.99
CA ALA A 64 25.09 24.34 -4.73
C ALA A 64 26.60 24.47 -5.05
N ALA A 65 27.12 25.69 -4.93
CA ALA A 65 28.51 26.01 -5.24
C ALA A 65 29.37 25.99 -3.96
N THR A 66 30.54 25.36 -4.04
CA THR A 66 31.64 25.52 -3.10
C THR A 66 32.70 26.45 -3.72
N GLU A 67 33.77 26.76 -2.99
CA GLU A 67 34.87 27.61 -3.47
C GLU A 67 35.47 27.11 -4.79
N ASP A 68 35.63 25.78 -4.94
CA ASP A 68 36.33 25.21 -6.09
C ASP A 68 35.43 24.56 -7.14
N ASN A 69 34.15 24.26 -6.83
CA ASN A 69 33.32 23.40 -7.69
C ASN A 69 31.80 23.57 -7.48
N ILE A 70 31.02 23.05 -8.43
CA ILE A 70 29.59 22.81 -8.25
C ILE A 70 29.39 21.41 -7.65
N ALA A 71 28.85 21.36 -6.43
CA ALA A 71 28.63 20.13 -5.67
C ALA A 71 27.27 19.48 -5.97
N GLY A 72 26.31 20.26 -6.47
CA GLY A 72 24.97 19.77 -6.80
C GLY A 72 24.13 20.84 -7.49
N PHE A 73 22.96 20.45 -7.97
CA PHE A 73 21.99 21.36 -8.58
C PHE A 73 20.56 20.89 -8.37
N ALA A 74 19.62 21.82 -8.53
CA ALA A 74 18.19 21.55 -8.67
C ALA A 74 17.66 22.24 -9.92
N ARG A 75 16.78 21.56 -10.66
CA ARG A 75 16.08 22.11 -11.83
C ARG A 75 14.59 22.05 -11.64
N LEU A 76 13.95 23.19 -11.82
CA LEU A 76 12.50 23.36 -11.79
C LEU A 76 11.95 23.49 -13.20
N PHE A 77 10.72 23.02 -13.42
CA PHE A 77 9.98 23.18 -14.66
C PHE A 77 8.54 23.57 -14.36
N TYR A 78 8.09 24.67 -14.95
CA TYR A 78 6.70 25.08 -14.91
C TYR A 78 5.93 24.41 -16.06
N ASN A 79 5.09 23.43 -15.71
CA ASN A 79 4.14 22.84 -16.63
C ASN A 79 2.90 23.76 -16.71
N ARG A 80 2.73 24.44 -17.84
CA ARG A 80 1.63 25.39 -18.07
C ARG A 80 0.27 24.71 -18.17
N ASP A 81 0.21 23.52 -18.75
CA ASP A 81 -1.05 22.78 -18.95
C ASP A 81 -1.66 22.33 -17.62
N GLU A 82 -0.82 21.95 -16.67
CA GLU A 82 -1.24 21.58 -15.31
C GLU A 82 -1.27 22.75 -14.34
N ASN A 83 -0.73 23.91 -14.74
CA ASN A 83 -0.43 25.03 -13.87
C ASN A 83 0.37 24.61 -12.60
N ARG A 84 1.44 23.84 -12.79
CA ARG A 84 2.24 23.25 -11.69
C ARG A 84 3.74 23.45 -11.88
N LEU A 85 4.42 23.76 -10.79
CA LEU A 85 5.88 23.85 -10.74
C LEU A 85 6.48 22.55 -10.20
N TYR A 86 7.34 21.91 -10.98
CA TYR A 86 7.98 20.64 -10.64
C TYR A 86 9.46 20.82 -10.33
N ILE A 87 9.96 20.17 -9.28
CA ILE A 87 11.37 19.79 -9.20
C ILE A 87 11.56 18.59 -10.13
N THR A 88 12.19 18.82 -11.28
CA THR A 88 12.43 17.77 -12.29
C THR A 88 13.76 17.05 -12.09
N SER A 89 14.71 17.68 -11.41
CA SER A 89 16.01 17.10 -11.10
C SER A 89 16.57 17.74 -9.85
N MET A 90 17.14 16.93 -8.96
CA MET A 90 17.94 17.41 -7.85
C MET A 90 19.01 16.37 -7.54
N TYR A 91 20.25 16.70 -7.89
CA TYR A 91 21.37 15.76 -7.88
C TYR A 91 22.61 16.39 -7.26
N PHE A 92 23.45 15.54 -6.68
CA PHE A 92 24.68 15.89 -5.98
C PHE A 92 25.77 14.92 -6.40
N LEU A 93 27.01 15.41 -6.46
CA LEU A 93 28.18 14.54 -6.52
C LEU A 93 28.10 13.54 -5.35
N PRO A 94 28.43 12.24 -5.56
CA PRO A 94 28.32 11.22 -4.50
C PRO A 94 29.04 11.62 -3.22
N GLU A 95 30.19 12.28 -3.32
CA GLU A 95 31.05 12.70 -2.20
C GLU A 95 30.46 13.89 -1.42
N CYS A 96 29.50 14.61 -2.01
CA CYS A 96 28.86 15.79 -1.42
C CYS A 96 27.49 15.48 -0.77
N GLN A 97 27.04 14.23 -0.80
CA GLN A 97 25.78 13.82 -0.17
C GLN A 97 25.87 13.82 1.36
N GLY A 98 24.71 13.96 2.03
CA GLY A 98 24.64 13.92 3.50
C GLY A 98 25.08 15.21 4.22
N GLN A 99 25.61 16.21 3.52
CA GLN A 99 26.15 17.45 4.12
C GLN A 99 25.10 18.57 4.25
N GLY A 100 23.80 18.24 4.27
CA GLY A 100 22.71 19.22 4.38
C GLY A 100 22.42 20.06 3.12
N MET A 101 23.19 19.90 2.04
CA MET A 101 23.03 20.67 0.78
C MET A 101 21.65 20.47 0.13
N GLY A 102 21.12 19.25 0.18
CA GLY A 102 19.77 18.91 -0.30
C GLY A 102 18.69 19.81 0.26
N ARG A 103 18.74 20.08 1.56
CA ARG A 103 17.77 20.94 2.23
C ARG A 103 17.87 22.38 1.74
N LYS A 104 19.08 22.93 1.59
CA LYS A 104 19.28 24.30 1.11
C LYS A 104 18.82 24.50 -0.34
N LEU A 105 19.07 23.53 -1.23
CA LEU A 105 18.55 23.59 -2.61
C LEU A 105 17.02 23.49 -2.65
N LEU A 106 16.43 22.62 -1.83
CA LEU A 106 14.99 22.53 -1.72
C LEU A 106 14.37 23.82 -1.17
N GLU A 107 14.97 24.45 -0.15
CA GLU A 107 14.52 25.74 0.38
C GLU A 107 14.58 26.85 -0.68
N ALA A 108 15.60 26.85 -1.55
CA ALA A 108 15.66 27.79 -2.68
C ALA A 108 14.53 27.54 -3.70
N ALA A 109 14.23 26.27 -4.00
CA ALA A 109 13.11 25.91 -4.87
C ALA A 109 11.76 26.31 -4.27
N GLU A 110 11.55 26.12 -2.97
CA GLU A 110 10.35 26.51 -2.26
C GLU A 110 10.18 28.05 -2.25
N LYS A 111 11.24 28.81 -1.95
CA LYS A 111 11.22 30.27 -2.02
C LYS A 111 10.89 30.78 -3.42
N TYR A 112 11.44 30.13 -4.46
CA TYR A 112 11.12 30.46 -5.84
C TYR A 112 9.64 30.19 -6.15
N ALA A 113 9.11 29.03 -5.73
CA ALA A 113 7.71 28.67 -5.93
C ALA A 113 6.77 29.70 -5.28
N VAL A 114 7.01 30.06 -4.01
CA VAL A 114 6.25 31.10 -3.30
C VAL A 114 6.35 32.45 -4.00
N LYS A 115 7.55 32.87 -4.43
CA LYS A 115 7.74 34.12 -5.19
C LYS A 115 6.96 34.14 -6.50
N LYS A 116 6.75 32.96 -7.11
CA LYS A 116 5.95 32.78 -8.33
C LYS A 116 4.47 32.50 -8.04
N SER A 117 4.01 32.69 -6.80
CA SER A 117 2.62 32.50 -6.38
C SER A 117 2.09 31.07 -6.58
N PHE A 118 2.96 30.07 -6.48
CA PHE A 118 2.53 28.67 -6.37
C PHE A 118 2.32 28.32 -4.90
N ASP A 119 1.20 27.66 -4.60
CA ASP A 119 0.88 27.12 -3.28
C ASP A 119 1.46 25.71 -3.07
N GLU A 120 1.96 25.09 -4.13
CA GLU A 120 2.44 23.72 -4.14
C GLU A 120 3.73 23.57 -4.95
N LEU A 121 4.64 22.75 -4.44
CA LEU A 121 5.82 22.32 -5.19
C LEU A 121 5.69 20.83 -5.48
N TRP A 122 5.75 20.47 -6.75
CA TRP A 122 5.54 19.09 -7.23
C TRP A 122 6.87 18.40 -7.53
N LEU A 123 6.90 17.07 -7.47
CA LEU A 123 8.01 16.26 -7.98
C LEU A 123 7.59 14.84 -8.31
N GLY A 124 8.43 14.16 -9.10
CA GLY A 124 8.38 12.72 -9.29
C GLY A 124 9.65 12.06 -8.75
N VAL A 125 9.52 10.86 -8.17
CA VAL A 125 10.66 10.08 -7.67
C VAL A 125 10.44 8.59 -7.89
N MET A 126 11.49 7.90 -8.35
CA MET A 126 11.48 6.45 -8.53
C MET A 126 11.27 5.72 -7.21
N VAL A 127 10.35 4.75 -7.16
CA VAL A 127 10.06 3.93 -5.96
C VAL A 127 11.31 3.26 -5.39
N LYS A 128 12.22 2.83 -6.27
CA LYS A 128 13.48 2.19 -5.89
C LYS A 128 14.51 3.15 -5.29
N ASN A 129 14.36 4.47 -5.48
CA ASN A 129 15.23 5.48 -4.87
C ASN A 129 14.77 5.81 -3.43
N ARG A 130 14.97 4.85 -2.52
CA ARG A 130 14.54 4.94 -1.12
C ARG A 130 15.17 6.14 -0.38
N VAL A 131 16.40 6.52 -0.75
CA VAL A 131 17.10 7.66 -0.14
C VAL A 131 16.38 8.97 -0.45
N ALA A 132 16.09 9.23 -1.73
CA ALA A 132 15.37 10.44 -2.15
C ALA A 132 13.93 10.46 -1.63
N LEU A 133 13.22 9.33 -1.68
CA LEU A 133 11.88 9.21 -1.10
C LEU A 133 11.85 9.61 0.37
N ASN A 134 12.78 9.08 1.17
CA ASN A 134 12.88 9.41 2.59
C ASN A 134 13.22 10.88 2.83
N PHE A 135 14.08 11.46 1.98
CA PHE A 135 14.40 12.89 2.02
C PHE A 135 13.16 13.75 1.77
N TYR A 136 12.42 13.50 0.68
CA TYR A 136 11.25 14.29 0.32
C TYR A 136 10.10 14.14 1.31
N ARG A 137 9.85 12.93 1.84
CA ARG A 137 8.84 12.73 2.90
C ARG A 137 9.17 13.52 4.16
N LYS A 138 10.44 13.50 4.60
CA LYS A 138 10.89 14.32 5.74
C LYS A 138 10.74 15.82 5.48
N ALA A 139 10.88 16.24 4.22
CA ALA A 139 10.67 17.62 3.81
C ALA A 139 9.17 18.02 3.73
N GLY A 140 8.25 17.06 3.84
CA GLY A 140 6.80 17.30 3.87
C GLY A 140 6.06 17.00 2.56
N PHE A 141 6.70 16.31 1.60
CA PHE A 141 6.03 15.87 0.37
C PHE A 141 5.07 14.72 0.64
N LEU A 142 3.94 14.75 -0.07
CA LEU A 142 2.92 13.71 -0.10
C LEU A 142 2.79 13.18 -1.53
N PHE A 143 2.89 11.87 -1.68
CA PHE A 143 2.78 11.22 -2.99
C PHE A 143 1.34 10.76 -3.22
N VAL A 144 0.71 11.29 -4.27
CA VAL A 144 -0.73 11.13 -4.53
C VAL A 144 -1.03 10.30 -5.78
N ARG A 145 -0.01 9.93 -6.54
CA ARG A 145 -0.08 9.07 -7.72
C ARG A 145 1.16 8.17 -7.80
N GLU A 146 0.96 7.00 -8.38
CA GLU A 146 2.03 6.07 -8.79
C GLU A 146 1.87 5.77 -10.29
N GLU A 147 2.94 5.94 -11.07
CA GLU A 147 2.93 5.87 -12.53
C GLU A 147 4.16 5.14 -13.09
N PRO A 148 4.04 4.38 -14.18
CA PRO A 148 5.19 3.80 -14.84
C PRO A 148 6.03 4.89 -15.53
N PHE A 149 7.35 4.77 -15.42
CA PHE A 149 8.33 5.58 -16.11
C PHE A 149 9.31 4.68 -16.86
N THR A 150 9.45 4.89 -18.17
CA THR A 150 10.26 4.06 -19.06
C THR A 150 11.51 4.80 -19.50
N MET A 151 12.67 4.14 -19.33
CA MET A 151 13.96 4.59 -19.81
C MET A 151 14.59 3.48 -20.64
N GLY A 152 14.60 3.66 -21.97
CA GLY A 152 14.93 2.59 -22.91
C GLY A 152 13.97 1.41 -22.75
N ASP A 153 14.50 0.21 -22.53
CA ASP A 153 13.68 -0.99 -22.30
C ASP A 153 13.30 -1.20 -20.84
N THR A 154 13.90 -0.43 -19.92
CA THR A 154 13.61 -0.54 -18.49
C THR A 154 12.40 0.31 -18.11
N THR A 155 11.39 -0.29 -17.49
CA THR A 155 10.27 0.43 -16.84
C THR A 155 10.34 0.33 -15.33
N VAL A 156 10.26 1.47 -14.65
CA VAL A 156 10.25 1.60 -13.18
C VAL A 156 9.01 2.34 -12.72
N SER A 157 8.64 2.19 -11.44
CA SER A 157 7.54 2.95 -10.85
C SER A 157 8.01 4.31 -10.33
N HIS A 158 7.24 5.36 -10.61
CA HIS A 158 7.40 6.73 -10.13
C HIS A 158 6.26 7.12 -9.21
N LEU A 159 6.60 7.64 -8.04
CA LEU A 159 5.66 8.34 -7.17
C LEU A 159 5.65 9.82 -7.53
N ILE A 160 4.47 10.33 -7.86
CA ILE A 160 4.24 11.76 -8.15
C ILE A 160 3.52 12.39 -6.97
N GLY A 161 4.05 13.49 -6.50
CA GLY A 161 3.59 14.13 -5.27
C GLY A 161 3.88 15.60 -5.21
N TYR A 162 3.41 16.21 -4.14
CA TYR A 162 3.59 17.63 -3.88
C TYR A 162 3.78 17.91 -2.40
N LYS A 163 4.33 19.09 -2.13
CA LYS A 163 4.37 19.72 -0.81
C LYS A 163 3.57 21.00 -0.87
N LYS A 164 2.63 21.20 0.06
CA LYS A 164 1.99 22.50 0.28
C LYS A 164 2.98 23.49 0.87
N LEU A 165 2.99 24.69 0.34
CA LEU A 165 3.85 25.79 0.74
C LEU A 165 3.05 26.72 1.68
N GLY A 166 3.66 27.14 2.79
CA GLY A 166 3.02 28.03 3.78
C GLY A 166 1.90 27.37 4.59
N GLY A 167 2.23 26.77 5.74
CA GLY A 167 1.24 26.23 6.68
C GLY A 167 1.72 24.97 7.41
N LEU A 168 0.86 24.42 8.27
CA LEU A 168 1.09 23.12 8.90
C LEU A 168 0.98 22.00 7.86
N SER A 169 1.83 20.97 7.97
CA SER A 169 1.74 19.82 7.09
C SER A 169 0.41 19.12 7.25
N LEU A 170 -0.17 18.63 6.15
CA LEU A 170 -1.47 17.95 6.21
C LEU A 170 -1.45 16.73 7.15
N LEU A 171 -0.31 16.04 7.25
CA LEU A 171 -0.12 14.93 8.17
C LEU A 171 -0.28 15.38 9.63
N SER A 172 0.26 16.54 10.00
CA SER A 172 0.08 17.09 11.35
C SER A 172 -1.38 17.38 11.65
N LEU A 173 -2.14 17.93 10.70
CA LEU A 173 -3.58 18.21 10.86
C LEU A 173 -4.42 16.93 11.00
N LYS A 174 -4.00 15.84 10.35
CA LYS A 174 -4.67 14.54 10.39
C LYS A 174 -4.17 13.61 11.50
N SER A 175 -3.17 14.03 12.28
CA SER A 175 -2.58 13.21 13.34
C SER A 175 -3.32 13.39 14.66
N PHE A 176 -3.85 12.28 15.17
CA PHE A 176 -4.31 12.15 16.56
C PHE A 176 -3.13 11.83 17.50
N ALA A 177 -2.24 10.94 17.07
CA ALA A 177 -1.04 10.54 17.81
C ALA A 177 0.01 9.95 16.86
N THR A 178 1.22 9.72 17.38
CA THR A 178 2.29 9.02 16.66
C THR A 178 2.70 7.77 17.43
N PHE A 179 2.88 6.66 16.72
CA PHE A 179 3.41 5.40 17.23
C PHE A 179 4.64 4.99 16.43
N ASN A 180 5.80 4.97 17.09
CA ASN A 180 7.10 4.61 16.47
C ASN A 180 7.66 3.27 17.00
N GLY A 181 6.83 2.49 17.70
CA GLY A 181 7.23 1.24 18.37
C GLY A 181 6.98 1.28 19.88
N GLY A 182 6.98 0.11 20.51
CA GLY A 182 6.70 -0.07 21.94
C GLY A 182 5.39 -0.82 22.20
N LYS A 183 5.00 -0.92 23.47
CA LYS A 183 3.73 -1.57 23.85
C LYS A 183 2.55 -0.61 23.66
N ASN A 184 1.33 -1.16 23.58
CA ASN A 184 0.04 -0.44 23.66
C ASN A 184 -0.52 0.17 22.36
N LEU A 185 -0.11 -0.29 21.17
CA LEU A 185 -0.74 0.17 19.91
C LEU A 185 -2.27 -0.01 19.93
N SER A 186 -2.73 -1.19 20.38
CA SER A 186 -4.15 -1.52 20.51
C SER A 186 -4.91 -0.55 21.42
N LYS A 187 -4.36 -0.22 22.60
CA LYS A 187 -4.94 0.76 23.53
C LYS A 187 -5.02 2.15 22.90
N LEU A 188 -4.00 2.56 22.14
CA LEU A 188 -4.00 3.83 21.43
C LEU A 188 -5.08 3.87 20.33
N CYS A 189 -5.23 2.78 19.57
CA CYS A 189 -6.28 2.63 18.57
C CYS A 189 -7.69 2.71 19.18
N LEU A 190 -7.89 2.10 20.36
CA LEU A 190 -9.16 2.18 21.09
C LEU A 190 -9.46 3.61 21.58
N LYS A 191 -8.45 4.38 22.01
CA LYS A 191 -8.59 5.80 22.34
C LYS A 191 -8.97 6.62 21.11
N LEU A 192 -8.30 6.41 19.98
CA LEU A 192 -8.64 7.03 18.69
C LEU A 192 -10.10 6.74 18.33
N LEU A 193 -10.53 5.47 18.42
CA LEU A 193 -11.91 5.08 18.09
C LEU A 193 -12.94 5.77 18.98
N SER A 194 -12.67 5.86 20.29
CA SER A 194 -13.55 6.55 21.23
C SER A 194 -13.66 8.05 20.93
N GLU A 195 -12.55 8.71 20.61
CA GLU A 195 -12.53 10.13 20.23
C GLU A 195 -13.23 10.37 18.91
N GLN A 196 -12.87 9.62 17.86
CA GLN A 196 -13.44 9.79 16.52
C GLN A 196 -14.93 9.47 16.48
N LYS A 197 -15.43 8.53 17.31
CA LYS A 197 -16.88 8.31 17.46
C LYS A 197 -17.60 9.53 18.03
N LYS A 198 -16.91 10.43 18.76
CA LYS A 198 -17.46 11.68 19.30
C LYS A 198 -17.37 12.82 18.29
N THR A 199 -16.27 12.92 17.56
CA THR A 199 -15.94 14.09 16.73
C THR A 199 -16.20 13.92 15.24
N TRP A 200 -16.37 12.69 14.74
CA TRP A 200 -16.62 12.41 13.34
C TRP A 200 -17.98 11.70 13.14
N GLN A 201 -18.97 12.45 12.64
CA GLN A 201 -20.36 11.98 12.49
C GLN A 201 -20.47 10.72 11.62
N ASN A 202 -19.84 10.68 10.44
CA ASN A 202 -19.94 9.52 9.54
C ASN A 202 -19.43 8.22 10.19
N LEU A 203 -18.40 8.31 11.04
CA LEU A 203 -17.93 7.14 11.78
C LEU A 203 -18.98 6.66 12.76
N ARG A 204 -19.54 7.59 13.55
CA ARG A 204 -20.58 7.29 14.54
C ARG A 204 -21.77 6.59 13.89
N GLU A 205 -22.28 7.13 12.79
CA GLU A 205 -23.38 6.53 12.01
C GLU A 205 -23.05 5.13 11.51
N GLY A 206 -21.83 4.93 10.98
CA GLY A 206 -21.37 3.62 10.53
C GLY A 206 -21.33 2.58 11.66
N TYR A 207 -20.99 2.98 12.88
CA TYR A 207 -21.02 2.12 14.05
C TYR A 207 -22.42 1.88 14.62
N GLU A 208 -23.32 2.86 14.51
CA GLU A 208 -24.73 2.71 14.90
C GLU A 208 -25.45 1.65 14.04
N LEU A 209 -25.12 1.57 12.75
CA LEU A 209 -25.63 0.52 11.85
C LEU A 209 -25.25 -0.91 12.28
N LEU A 210 -24.24 -1.09 13.14
CA LEU A 210 -23.93 -2.42 13.68
C LEU A 210 -25.07 -2.96 14.56
N LYS A 211 -25.96 -2.12 15.10
CA LYS A 211 -27.15 -2.57 15.85
C LYS A 211 -28.17 -3.30 14.96
N GLU A 212 -28.14 -3.05 13.66
CA GLU A 212 -28.99 -3.73 12.68
C GLU A 212 -28.41 -5.05 12.18
N VAL A 213 -27.15 -5.35 12.54
CA VAL A 213 -26.50 -6.59 12.14
C VAL A 213 -27.26 -7.80 12.69
N ARG A 214 -27.42 -8.82 11.86
CA ARG A 214 -27.98 -10.11 12.24
C ARG A 214 -27.02 -11.20 11.81
N GLU A 215 -26.80 -12.18 12.68
CA GLU A 215 -25.89 -13.28 12.43
C GLU A 215 -26.63 -14.61 12.55
N ARG A 216 -26.20 -15.60 11.77
CA ARG A 216 -26.58 -17.01 11.97
C ARG A 216 -25.44 -17.92 11.54
N ASP A 217 -25.24 -19.00 12.27
CA ASP A 217 -24.21 -19.98 11.96
C ASP A 217 -24.80 -21.08 11.06
N LEU A 218 -24.02 -21.53 10.09
CA LEU A 218 -24.36 -22.58 9.14
C LEU A 218 -23.24 -23.62 9.11
N SER A 219 -23.60 -24.87 9.39
CA SER A 219 -22.72 -26.01 9.15
C SER A 219 -22.69 -26.33 7.67
N CYS A 220 -21.50 -26.37 7.07
CA CYS A 220 -21.28 -26.73 5.68
C CYS A 220 -20.67 -28.14 5.58
N GLY A 221 -21.09 -29.06 6.45
CA GLY A 221 -20.50 -30.39 6.59
C GLY A 221 -19.28 -30.33 7.49
N LYS A 222 -18.07 -30.24 6.92
CA LYS A 222 -16.82 -30.31 7.69
C LYS A 222 -16.29 -28.95 8.17
N PHE A 223 -16.92 -27.85 7.77
CA PHE A 223 -16.54 -26.49 8.19
C PHE A 223 -17.77 -25.66 8.50
N ASN A 224 -17.57 -24.60 9.29
CA ASN A 224 -18.64 -23.70 9.69
C ASN A 224 -18.49 -22.34 9.02
N VAL A 225 -19.62 -21.72 8.71
CA VAL A 225 -19.67 -20.33 8.24
C VAL A 225 -20.65 -19.56 9.10
N ARG A 226 -20.20 -18.41 9.58
CA ARG A 226 -21.07 -17.40 10.18
C ARG A 226 -21.54 -16.47 9.08
N LEU A 227 -22.84 -16.44 8.83
CA LEU A 227 -23.43 -15.49 7.91
C LEU A 227 -23.79 -14.21 8.67
N GLN A 228 -23.40 -13.06 8.14
CA GLN A 228 -23.72 -11.74 8.68
C GLN A 228 -24.54 -10.94 7.68
N TYR A 229 -25.74 -10.50 8.08
CA TYR A 229 -26.44 -9.40 7.42
C TYR A 229 -25.88 -8.09 7.95
N ASN A 230 -25.33 -7.25 7.08
CA ASN A 230 -24.78 -5.95 7.45
C ASN A 230 -25.12 -4.88 6.39
N PRO A 231 -26.21 -4.10 6.58
CA PRO A 231 -26.65 -3.11 5.59
C PRO A 231 -25.61 -2.00 5.37
N GLY A 232 -24.82 -1.67 6.40
CA GLY A 232 -23.73 -0.70 6.33
C GLY A 232 -22.65 -1.05 5.31
N ARG A 233 -22.62 -2.28 4.78
CA ARG A 233 -21.63 -2.72 3.79
C ARG A 233 -22.05 -2.56 2.34
N ILE A 234 -23.27 -2.10 2.06
CA ILE A 234 -23.81 -2.04 0.69
C ILE A 234 -22.88 -1.33 -0.29
N LYS A 235 -22.41 -0.11 0.04
CA LYS A 235 -21.53 0.68 -0.85
C LYS A 235 -20.23 -0.08 -1.20
N SER A 236 -19.61 -0.71 -0.20
CA SER A 236 -18.35 -1.46 -0.37
C SER A 236 -18.55 -2.76 -1.16
N SER A 237 -19.64 -3.46 -0.93
CA SER A 237 -19.92 -4.76 -1.57
C SER A 237 -20.38 -4.60 -3.01
N THR A 238 -21.04 -3.48 -3.37
CA THR A 238 -21.51 -3.23 -4.74
C THR A 238 -20.57 -2.39 -5.59
N ALA A 239 -19.48 -1.84 -5.01
CA ALA A 239 -18.51 -1.03 -5.75
C ALA A 239 -18.04 -1.74 -7.02
N LEU A 240 -18.06 -1.06 -8.16
CA LEU A 240 -17.62 -1.62 -9.44
C LEU A 240 -16.09 -1.62 -9.53
N VAL A 241 -15.51 -2.68 -10.09
CA VAL A 241 -14.08 -2.73 -10.43
C VAL A 241 -13.90 -1.93 -11.71
N LYS A 242 -13.15 -0.82 -11.65
CA LYS A 242 -12.93 0.04 -12.82
C LYS A 242 -12.11 -0.68 -13.90
N LYS A 243 -12.35 -0.33 -15.16
CA LYS A 243 -11.46 -0.68 -16.29
C LYS A 243 -10.16 0.13 -16.20
N LYS A 244 -9.05 -0.37 -16.75
CA LYS A 244 -7.68 0.17 -16.60
C LYS A 244 -7.49 1.66 -16.96
N ASN A 245 -8.45 2.32 -17.64
CA ASN A 245 -8.27 3.67 -18.21
C ASN A 245 -9.34 4.72 -17.83
N GLN A 246 -10.17 4.53 -16.80
CA GLN A 246 -11.13 5.56 -16.35
C GLN A 246 -10.60 6.37 -15.16
N LYS A 247 -10.49 7.71 -15.31
CA LYS A 247 -10.37 8.65 -14.18
C LYS A 247 -11.62 8.49 -13.32
N GLY A 248 -11.48 7.87 -12.15
CA GLY A 248 -12.60 7.78 -11.22
C GLY A 248 -12.43 8.70 -10.02
N PRO A 249 -13.31 8.58 -9.00
CA PRO A 249 -13.28 9.47 -7.86
C PRO A 249 -11.90 9.48 -7.17
N PRO A 250 -11.53 10.61 -6.54
CA PRO A 250 -10.33 10.71 -5.73
C PRO A 250 -10.21 9.54 -4.76
N CYS A 251 -8.98 9.06 -4.56
CA CYS A 251 -8.73 7.95 -3.66
C CYS A 251 -9.01 8.38 -2.22
N PHE A 252 -10.03 7.79 -1.59
CA PHE A 252 -10.49 8.13 -0.24
C PHE A 252 -9.50 7.76 0.88
N LEU A 253 -8.36 7.16 0.57
CA LEU A 253 -7.26 6.86 1.51
C LEU A 253 -6.09 7.83 1.38
N CYS A 254 -6.05 8.67 0.34
CA CYS A 254 -5.05 9.73 0.25
C CYS A 254 -5.29 10.76 1.34
N LEU A 255 -4.21 11.23 1.94
CA LEU A 255 -4.24 12.13 3.08
C LEU A 255 -5.04 13.42 2.80
N ASP A 256 -4.96 13.94 1.58
CA ASP A 256 -5.65 15.14 1.07
C ASP A 256 -7.11 14.92 0.68
N HIS A 257 -7.54 13.66 0.58
CA HIS A 257 -8.93 13.29 0.34
C HIS A 257 -9.62 12.71 1.58
N LEU A 258 -8.91 12.56 2.71
CA LEU A 258 -9.53 12.15 3.97
C LEU A 258 -10.57 13.20 4.42
N PRO A 259 -11.78 12.78 4.84
CA PRO A 259 -12.77 13.64 5.48
C PRO A 259 -12.14 14.59 6.51
N LYS A 260 -12.59 15.84 6.54
CA LYS A 260 -12.01 16.91 7.38
C LYS A 260 -11.76 16.45 8.81
N ASP A 261 -12.78 15.84 9.44
CA ASP A 261 -12.77 15.44 10.85
C ASP A 261 -12.07 14.09 11.12
N GLN A 262 -11.78 13.32 10.05
CA GLN A 262 -11.10 12.05 10.21
C GLN A 262 -9.64 12.27 10.58
N LYS A 263 -9.24 11.72 11.73
CA LYS A 263 -7.87 11.69 12.23
C LYS A 263 -7.36 10.25 12.32
N GLY A 264 -6.04 10.10 12.41
CA GLY A 264 -5.40 8.81 12.53
C GLY A 264 -4.15 8.82 13.40
N ILE A 265 -3.64 7.62 13.70
CA ILE A 265 -2.34 7.44 14.35
C ILE A 265 -1.27 7.30 13.28
N SER A 266 -0.31 8.21 13.24
CA SER A 266 0.90 8.06 12.42
C SER A 266 1.66 6.82 12.92
N TYR A 267 1.78 5.80 12.07
CA TYR A 267 2.35 4.50 12.42
C TYR A 267 3.66 4.28 11.66
N ARG A 268 4.76 4.24 12.42
CA ARG A 268 6.12 3.95 11.92
C ARG A 268 6.48 4.72 10.64
N LYS A 269 6.07 5.99 10.58
CA LYS A 269 6.31 6.99 9.52
C LYS A 269 5.63 6.76 8.18
N ASP A 270 5.38 5.51 7.78
CA ASP A 270 4.89 5.20 6.42
C ASP A 270 3.38 4.99 6.34
N TYR A 271 2.70 4.79 7.46
CA TYR A 271 1.28 4.48 7.50
C TYR A 271 0.49 5.40 8.42
N LEU A 272 -0.82 5.43 8.20
CA LEU A 272 -1.81 6.07 9.05
C LEU A 272 -2.86 5.04 9.45
N ILE A 273 -3.05 4.84 10.75
CA ILE A 273 -4.12 3.99 11.29
C ILE A 273 -5.36 4.83 11.48
N LEU A 274 -6.43 4.46 10.79
CA LEU A 274 -7.71 5.14 10.70
C LEU A 274 -8.82 4.26 11.26
N CYS A 275 -9.82 4.85 11.89
CA CYS A 275 -11.06 4.14 12.20
C CYS A 275 -11.83 3.84 10.89
N ASN A 276 -12.29 2.61 10.72
CA ASN A 276 -13.04 2.22 9.53
C ASN A 276 -14.51 2.69 9.66
N PRO A 277 -15.01 3.59 8.80
CA PRO A 277 -16.39 4.09 8.85
C PRO A 277 -17.44 3.08 8.36
N MET A 278 -17.01 1.96 7.76
CA MET A 278 -17.90 0.87 7.32
C MET A 278 -17.54 -0.44 8.02
N PRO A 279 -17.65 -0.49 9.36
CA PRO A 279 -17.14 -1.59 10.16
C PRO A 279 -17.92 -2.90 9.93
N VAL A 280 -17.19 -4.00 10.06
CA VAL A 280 -17.77 -5.36 10.23
C VAL A 280 -17.84 -5.74 11.71
N PHE A 281 -16.92 -5.19 12.50
CA PHE A 281 -16.72 -5.51 13.91
C PHE A 281 -16.91 -4.25 14.75
N SER A 282 -17.22 -4.41 16.04
CA SER A 282 -17.34 -3.30 17.01
C SER A 282 -16.05 -2.48 17.19
N THR A 283 -14.92 -3.02 16.73
CA THR A 283 -13.63 -2.35 16.62
C THR A 283 -12.99 -2.78 15.30
N HIS A 284 -12.70 -1.82 14.41
CA HIS A 284 -12.20 -2.11 13.07
C HIS A 284 -11.39 -0.91 12.56
N PHE A 285 -10.14 -1.16 12.18
CA PHE A 285 -9.24 -0.13 11.67
C PHE A 285 -8.82 -0.40 10.23
N THR A 286 -8.56 0.67 9.50
CA THR A 286 -7.88 0.67 8.21
C THR A 286 -6.50 1.27 8.40
N ILE A 287 -5.46 0.59 7.94
CA ILE A 287 -4.07 1.04 8.05
C ILE A 287 -3.60 1.35 6.64
N SER A 288 -3.67 2.62 6.24
CA SER A 288 -3.33 3.06 4.89
C SER A 288 -1.90 3.57 4.82
N HIS A 289 -1.18 3.22 3.76
CA HIS A 289 0.12 3.83 3.47
C HIS A 289 -0.07 5.34 3.22
N LEU A 290 0.91 6.19 3.57
CA LEU A 290 0.79 7.64 3.37
C LEU A 290 0.86 8.02 1.89
N ASP A 291 1.76 7.40 1.14
CA ASP A 291 1.79 7.51 -0.32
C ASP A 291 0.66 6.72 -0.96
N HIS A 292 0.08 7.27 -2.02
CA HIS A 292 -0.76 6.55 -2.96
C HIS A 292 0.11 5.60 -3.80
N ARG A 293 0.10 4.33 -3.42
CA ARG A 293 0.79 3.25 -4.13
C ARG A 293 -0.12 2.04 -4.32
N LEU A 294 0.13 1.23 -5.34
CA LEU A 294 -0.69 0.08 -5.65
C LEU A 294 -0.84 -0.88 -4.46
N GLN A 295 -2.01 -1.50 -4.32
CA GLN A 295 -2.24 -2.55 -3.33
C GLN A 295 -1.41 -3.78 -3.70
N ALA A 296 -0.27 -3.94 -3.04
CA ALA A 296 0.63 -5.07 -3.21
C ALA A 296 1.30 -5.46 -1.89
N ILE A 297 1.27 -6.74 -1.53
CA ILE A 297 1.83 -7.25 -0.27
C ILE A 297 3.31 -7.62 -0.38
N ALA A 298 3.79 -8.01 -1.57
CA ALA A 298 5.13 -8.59 -1.73
C ALA A 298 6.24 -7.70 -1.17
N GLU A 299 6.22 -6.40 -1.49
CA GLU A 299 7.20 -5.43 -1.00
C GLU A 299 6.91 -4.91 0.42
N HIS A 300 5.82 -5.36 1.03
CA HIS A 300 5.24 -4.80 2.26
C HIS A 300 4.94 -5.86 3.33
N ILE A 301 5.41 -7.10 3.14
CA ILE A 301 5.22 -8.18 4.11
C ILE A 301 5.85 -7.86 5.46
N ASP A 302 7.04 -7.23 5.48
CA ASP A 302 7.70 -6.83 6.73
C ASP A 302 6.84 -5.86 7.55
N ALA A 303 6.18 -4.91 6.88
CA ALA A 303 5.26 -3.98 7.53
C ALA A 303 4.02 -4.70 8.06
N PHE A 304 3.50 -5.68 7.33
CA PHE A 304 2.37 -6.51 7.76
C PHE A 304 2.72 -7.34 9.00
N LEU A 305 3.87 -8.00 9.00
CA LEU A 305 4.38 -8.79 10.14
C LEU A 305 4.69 -7.90 11.36
N GLN A 306 5.21 -6.71 11.14
CA GLN A 306 5.47 -5.74 12.20
C GLN A 306 4.16 -5.21 12.82
N LEU A 307 3.13 -4.97 12.01
CA LEU A 307 1.79 -4.60 12.48
C LEU A 307 1.19 -5.71 13.36
N MET A 308 1.31 -6.98 12.94
CA MET A 308 0.87 -8.11 13.76
C MET A 308 1.54 -8.10 15.13
N ALA A 309 2.86 -7.90 15.16
CA ALA A 309 3.63 -7.86 16.40
C ALA A 309 3.24 -6.69 17.31
N ASP A 310 3.05 -5.49 16.75
CA ASP A 310 2.73 -4.28 17.51
C ASP A 310 1.29 -4.29 18.06
N PHE A 311 0.33 -4.86 17.31
CA PHE A 311 -1.03 -5.10 17.82
C PHE A 311 -1.04 -6.21 18.89
N GLY A 312 -0.31 -7.29 18.64
CA GLY A 312 -0.11 -8.40 19.56
C GLY A 312 -1.34 -9.29 19.76
N SER A 313 -1.33 -10.05 20.86
CA SER A 313 -2.37 -11.03 21.19
C SER A 313 -3.76 -10.39 21.29
N GLY A 314 -4.79 -11.11 20.84
CA GLY A 314 -6.18 -10.64 20.81
C GLY A 314 -6.55 -9.80 19.59
N TRP A 315 -5.62 -9.64 18.64
CA TRP A 315 -5.82 -8.90 17.40
C TRP A 315 -5.44 -9.71 16.19
N ILE A 316 -6.08 -9.40 15.07
CA ILE A 316 -5.78 -9.95 13.76
C ILE A 316 -5.55 -8.84 12.76
N VAL A 317 -4.51 -8.97 11.95
CA VAL A 317 -4.20 -8.06 10.84
C VAL A 317 -4.61 -8.73 9.54
N LEU A 318 -5.18 -7.96 8.63
CA LEU A 318 -5.95 -8.44 7.49
C LEU A 318 -5.48 -7.74 6.22
N TYR A 319 -5.30 -8.50 5.14
CA TYR A 319 -4.97 -7.99 3.81
C TYR A 319 -5.88 -8.62 2.75
N ASN A 320 -6.32 -7.77 1.84
CA ASN A 320 -7.02 -8.17 0.62
C ASN A 320 -6.18 -7.75 -0.57
N GLY A 321 -5.80 -8.70 -1.43
CA GLY A 321 -5.19 -8.37 -2.72
C GLY A 321 -6.10 -7.47 -3.58
N PRO A 322 -5.55 -6.78 -4.59
CA PRO A 322 -6.27 -5.78 -5.38
C PRO A 322 -7.53 -6.32 -6.07
N LYS A 323 -7.54 -7.61 -6.40
CA LYS A 323 -8.67 -8.32 -7.01
C LYS A 323 -9.34 -9.29 -6.03
N CYS A 324 -9.18 -9.09 -4.73
CA CYS A 324 -9.64 -10.00 -3.67
C CYS A 324 -10.43 -9.27 -2.57
N GLY A 325 -11.22 -8.25 -2.93
CA GLY A 325 -12.05 -7.50 -1.98
C GLY A 325 -11.33 -6.33 -1.29
N ALA A 326 -10.24 -5.81 -1.85
CA ALA A 326 -9.64 -4.55 -1.42
C ALA A 326 -10.62 -3.39 -1.69
N SER A 327 -10.80 -2.49 -0.70
CA SER A 327 -11.70 -1.34 -0.86
C SER A 327 -11.08 -0.23 -1.74
N ALA A 328 -9.76 -0.11 -1.71
CA ALA A 328 -8.95 0.74 -2.57
C ALA A 328 -7.84 -0.08 -3.23
N PRO A 329 -8.07 -0.71 -4.41
CA PRO A 329 -7.08 -1.58 -5.06
C PRO A 329 -5.83 -0.83 -5.59
N ASN A 330 -5.90 0.49 -5.65
CA ASN A 330 -4.83 1.37 -6.08
C ASN A 330 -4.11 2.09 -4.93
N HIS A 331 -4.47 1.81 -3.67
CA HIS A 331 -3.83 2.42 -2.50
C HIS A 331 -3.54 1.35 -1.44
N LEU A 332 -2.27 1.13 -1.14
CA LEU A 332 -1.83 0.14 -0.17
C LEU A 332 -2.48 0.35 1.20
N HIS A 333 -3.22 -0.66 1.67
CA HIS A 333 -3.80 -0.66 2.99
C HIS A 333 -3.97 -2.07 3.57
N PHE A 334 -3.88 -2.13 4.89
CA PHE A 334 -4.24 -3.27 5.71
C PHE A 334 -5.48 -2.96 6.54
N GLN A 335 -5.99 -3.96 7.23
CA GLN A 335 -7.07 -3.81 8.21
C GLN A 335 -6.65 -4.49 9.52
N ALA A 336 -7.20 -4.03 10.65
CA ALA A 336 -7.01 -4.68 11.94
C ALA A 336 -8.31 -4.74 12.73
N ALA A 337 -8.53 -5.85 13.42
CA ALA A 337 -9.72 -6.09 14.23
C ALA A 337 -9.40 -7.03 15.40
N PRO A 338 -10.27 -7.13 16.42
CA PRO A 338 -10.14 -8.17 17.44
C PRO A 338 -10.17 -9.58 16.82
N SER A 339 -9.29 -10.46 17.30
CA SER A 339 -9.27 -11.86 16.90
C SER A 339 -10.40 -12.66 17.55
N GLY A 340 -10.59 -13.91 17.11
CA GLY A 340 -11.59 -14.85 17.61
C GLY A 340 -13.00 -14.65 17.04
N ARG A 341 -13.15 -13.82 16.01
CA ARG A 341 -14.46 -13.50 15.41
C ARG A 341 -14.75 -14.29 14.14
N MET A 342 -13.72 -14.80 13.46
CA MET A 342 -13.87 -15.61 12.25
C MET A 342 -13.83 -17.11 12.60
N PRO A 343 -14.73 -17.95 12.04
CA PRO A 343 -14.75 -19.38 12.30
C PRO A 343 -13.40 -20.08 12.13
N ILE A 344 -12.61 -19.70 11.12
CA ILE A 344 -11.31 -20.33 10.85
C ILE A 344 -10.34 -20.26 12.03
N GLU A 345 -10.40 -19.19 12.83
CA GLU A 345 -9.50 -19.00 13.97
C GLU A 345 -9.70 -20.09 15.04
N LYS A 346 -10.93 -20.61 15.14
CA LYS A 346 -11.24 -21.77 16.00
C LYS A 346 -10.85 -23.08 15.32
N GLU A 347 -11.18 -23.24 14.03
CA GLU A 347 -10.90 -24.45 13.25
C GLU A 347 -9.39 -24.76 13.20
N LEU A 348 -8.52 -23.74 13.22
CA LEU A 348 -7.07 -23.91 13.26
C LEU A 348 -6.52 -24.45 14.59
N ARG A 349 -7.32 -24.42 15.67
CA ARG A 349 -6.92 -25.03 16.96
C ARG A 349 -7.07 -26.56 16.92
N GLU A 350 -7.84 -27.08 15.97
CA GLU A 350 -8.05 -28.52 15.78
C GLU A 350 -6.84 -29.12 15.04
N LYS A 351 -5.85 -29.63 15.78
CA LYS A 351 -4.61 -30.21 15.23
C LYS A 351 -4.83 -31.21 14.09
N LYS A 352 -5.92 -31.98 14.11
CA LYS A 352 -6.27 -32.97 13.07
C LYS A 352 -6.49 -32.34 11.68
N ARG A 353 -6.78 -31.04 11.59
CA ARG A 353 -6.98 -30.33 10.32
C ARG A 353 -5.70 -29.78 9.70
N LEU A 354 -4.64 -29.68 10.49
CA LEU A 354 -3.34 -29.16 10.08
C LEU A 354 -2.51 -30.31 9.50
N ALA A 355 -2.39 -30.36 8.18
CA ALA A 355 -1.45 -31.26 7.53
C ALA A 355 -0.12 -30.52 7.32
N LEU A 356 0.89 -30.84 8.14
CA LEU A 356 2.24 -30.33 7.94
C LEU A 356 2.74 -30.78 6.57
N THR A 357 3.12 -29.82 5.75
CA THR A 357 3.56 -30.07 4.37
C THR A 357 5.09 -30.08 4.29
N THR A 358 5.73 -29.10 4.94
CA THR A 358 7.18 -28.97 5.02
C THR A 358 7.57 -27.96 6.11
N GLU A 359 8.85 -27.85 6.40
CA GLU A 359 9.48 -26.82 7.23
C GLU A 359 10.63 -26.20 6.44
N ILE A 360 10.68 -24.86 6.39
CA ILE A 360 11.73 -24.11 5.69
C ILE A 360 12.23 -23.03 6.64
N GLU A 361 13.53 -23.02 6.94
CA GLU A 361 14.16 -22.03 7.83
C GLU A 361 13.45 -21.87 9.20
N GLY A 362 12.95 -22.97 9.78
CA GLY A 362 12.22 -22.94 11.04
C GLY A 362 10.78 -22.42 10.94
N VAL A 363 10.26 -22.22 9.72
CA VAL A 363 8.87 -21.87 9.44
C VAL A 363 8.10 -23.13 9.03
N LEU A 364 7.10 -23.47 9.84
CA LEU A 364 6.22 -24.60 9.60
C LEU A 364 5.15 -24.21 8.59
N ILE A 365 5.00 -25.03 7.53
CA ILE A 365 4.01 -24.79 6.49
C ILE A 365 2.94 -25.88 6.52
N TYR A 366 1.70 -25.46 6.76
CA TYR A 366 0.55 -26.35 6.80
C TYR A 366 -0.41 -26.07 5.65
N GLN A 367 -1.01 -27.15 5.12
CA GLN A 367 -2.22 -27.05 4.31
C GLN A 367 -3.41 -27.47 5.17
N ILE A 368 -4.44 -26.63 5.22
CA ILE A 368 -5.65 -26.96 5.99
C ILE A 368 -6.60 -27.80 5.15
N ARG A 369 -7.09 -28.90 5.72
CA ARG A 369 -8.06 -29.78 5.06
C ARG A 369 -9.49 -29.39 5.43
N ASP A 370 -10.42 -29.81 4.58
CA ASP A 370 -11.86 -29.83 4.90
C ASP A 370 -12.55 -28.47 5.15
N LEU A 371 -12.02 -27.37 4.59
CA LEU A 371 -12.58 -26.01 4.73
C LEU A 371 -13.42 -25.51 3.54
N GLY A 372 -13.60 -26.33 2.50
CA GLY A 372 -14.29 -25.94 1.27
C GLY A 372 -13.57 -24.87 0.44
N ARG A 373 -12.38 -24.45 0.87
CA ARG A 373 -11.46 -23.49 0.25
C ARG A 373 -10.03 -23.82 0.67
N GLU A 374 -9.07 -23.44 -0.16
CA GLU A 374 -7.65 -23.66 0.12
C GLU A 374 -7.12 -22.63 1.10
N VAL A 375 -6.40 -23.11 2.11
CA VAL A 375 -5.74 -22.28 3.11
C VAL A 375 -4.36 -22.86 3.38
N ILE A 376 -3.35 -22.01 3.21
CA ILE A 376 -1.97 -22.29 3.61
C ILE A 376 -1.69 -21.51 4.89
N VAL A 377 -1.08 -22.17 5.87
CA VAL A 377 -0.68 -21.55 7.12
C VAL A 377 0.84 -21.58 7.23
N LEU A 378 1.43 -20.40 7.44
CA LEU A 378 2.84 -20.27 7.78
C LEU A 378 2.93 -19.93 9.27
N GLU A 379 3.74 -20.68 10.02
CA GLU A 379 3.98 -20.42 11.43
C GLU A 379 5.48 -20.41 11.75
N GLY A 380 5.98 -19.33 12.36
CA GLY A 380 7.39 -19.19 12.72
C GLY A 380 7.61 -18.22 13.87
N GLY A 381 8.77 -18.36 14.54
CA GLY A 381 9.21 -17.50 15.64
C GLY A 381 10.13 -16.35 15.23
N ASP A 382 10.59 -16.33 13.97
CA ASP A 382 11.39 -15.25 13.41
C ASP A 382 10.63 -14.57 12.26
N SER A 383 10.43 -13.26 12.35
CA SER A 383 9.66 -12.51 11.36
C SER A 383 10.32 -12.47 9.98
N LYS A 384 11.66 -12.47 9.91
CA LYS A 384 12.36 -12.38 8.63
C LYS A 384 12.21 -13.70 7.87
N ALA A 385 12.43 -14.83 8.53
CA ALA A 385 12.22 -16.16 7.95
C ALA A 385 10.77 -16.32 7.48
N VAL A 386 9.77 -15.92 8.28
CA VAL A 386 8.35 -15.95 7.86
C VAL A 386 8.10 -15.06 6.63
N GLY A 387 8.72 -13.88 6.56
CA GLY A 387 8.64 -12.98 5.41
C GLY A 387 9.29 -13.55 4.14
N CYS A 388 10.45 -14.19 4.26
CA CYS A 388 11.13 -14.88 3.16
C CYS A 388 10.28 -16.03 2.62
N VAL A 389 9.86 -16.96 3.48
CA VAL A 389 9.03 -18.11 3.10
C VAL A 389 7.70 -17.67 2.49
N PHE A 390 7.09 -16.60 3.01
CA PHE A 390 5.91 -16.00 2.40
C PHE A 390 6.17 -15.47 0.98
N SER A 391 7.31 -14.79 0.78
CA SER A 391 7.70 -14.23 -0.52
C SER A 391 7.98 -15.34 -1.53
N ASP A 392 8.62 -16.42 -1.11
CA ASP A 392 8.86 -17.61 -1.94
C ASP A 392 7.55 -18.29 -2.33
N PHE A 393 6.60 -18.41 -1.40
CA PHE A 393 5.26 -18.92 -1.72
C PHE A 393 4.53 -18.06 -2.74
N LEU A 394 4.59 -16.73 -2.58
CA LEU A 394 4.03 -15.79 -3.56
C LEU A 394 4.69 -15.95 -4.94
N SER A 395 6.01 -16.09 -4.98
CA SER A 395 6.77 -16.31 -6.22
C SER A 395 6.39 -17.63 -6.89
N ALA A 396 6.25 -18.71 -6.10
CA ALA A 396 5.82 -20.01 -6.59
C ALA A 396 4.39 -19.98 -7.14
N LEU A 397 3.45 -19.30 -6.47
CA LEU A 397 2.10 -19.06 -6.99
C LEU A 397 2.11 -18.26 -8.29
N LYS A 398 2.99 -17.24 -8.39
CA LYS A 398 3.17 -16.43 -9.59
C LYS A 398 3.59 -17.30 -10.78
N LYS A 399 4.57 -18.17 -10.58
CA LYS A 399 5.06 -19.13 -11.59
C LYS A 399 3.99 -20.15 -11.98
N ALA A 400 3.32 -20.77 -11.00
CA ALA A 400 2.33 -21.84 -11.23
C ALA A 400 1.11 -21.39 -12.07
N ARG A 401 0.82 -20.09 -12.13
CA ARG A 401 -0.32 -19.48 -12.85
C ARG A 401 0.11 -18.51 -13.96
N ALA A 402 1.41 -18.34 -14.20
CA ALA A 402 1.96 -17.35 -15.13
C ALA A 402 1.39 -15.93 -14.90
N TYR A 403 1.27 -15.51 -13.64
CA TYR A 403 0.75 -14.18 -13.32
C TYR A 403 1.78 -13.08 -13.70
N HIS A 404 1.33 -12.04 -14.40
CA HIS A 404 2.14 -10.83 -14.65
C HIS A 404 2.10 -9.84 -13.48
N GLU A 405 0.99 -9.84 -12.73
CA GLU A 405 0.75 -9.00 -11.53
C GLU A 405 0.93 -9.83 -10.24
N GLU A 406 0.68 -9.24 -9.06
CA GLU A 406 0.63 -9.98 -7.80
C GLU A 406 -0.42 -11.11 -7.84
N PRO A 407 -0.08 -12.34 -7.40
CA PRO A 407 -1.04 -13.42 -7.21
C PRO A 407 -2.23 -13.01 -6.34
N MET A 408 -3.42 -13.42 -6.77
CA MET A 408 -4.65 -13.11 -6.03
C MET A 408 -4.66 -13.83 -4.68
N VAL A 409 -4.48 -13.09 -3.58
CA VAL A 409 -4.49 -13.66 -2.22
C VAL A 409 -5.32 -12.82 -1.24
N ASN A 410 -5.85 -13.48 -0.21
CA ASN A 410 -6.24 -12.84 1.04
C ASN A 410 -5.33 -13.35 2.16
N ILE A 411 -5.02 -12.52 3.15
CA ILE A 411 -4.11 -12.89 4.23
C ILE A 411 -4.68 -12.42 5.55
N ALA A 412 -4.74 -13.31 6.53
CA ALA A 412 -5.06 -12.99 7.91
C ALA A 412 -3.88 -13.39 8.80
N GLY A 413 -3.39 -12.47 9.61
CA GLY A 413 -2.19 -12.64 10.43
C GLY A 413 -2.48 -12.48 11.91
N LEU A 414 -2.04 -13.45 12.71
CA LEU A 414 -2.05 -13.44 14.17
C LEU A 414 -0.61 -13.41 14.70
N HIS A 415 -0.39 -12.73 15.82
CA HIS A 415 0.86 -12.81 16.57
C HIS A 415 0.57 -13.12 18.05
N GLU A 416 0.88 -14.34 18.44
CA GLU A 416 0.61 -14.87 19.79
C GLU A 416 1.85 -15.60 20.30
N LYS A 417 2.19 -15.41 21.58
CA LYS A 417 3.33 -16.11 22.23
C LYS A 417 4.65 -16.01 21.45
N ARG A 418 4.94 -14.84 20.85
CA ARG A 418 6.13 -14.57 20.00
C ARG A 418 6.20 -15.40 18.71
N LYS A 419 5.07 -15.92 18.24
CA LYS A 419 4.97 -16.61 16.94
C LYS A 419 4.07 -15.83 16.00
N TRP A 420 4.52 -15.68 14.76
CA TRP A 420 3.69 -15.20 13.66
C TRP A 420 2.98 -16.38 13.05
N ARG A 421 1.66 -16.24 12.84
CA ARG A 421 0.85 -17.19 12.11
C ARG A 421 0.12 -16.46 10.99
N LEU A 422 0.48 -16.77 9.74
CA LEU A 422 -0.18 -16.25 8.55
C LEU A 422 -1.14 -17.30 8.01
N MET A 423 -2.40 -16.92 7.81
CA MET A 423 -3.39 -17.68 7.06
C MET A 423 -3.51 -17.05 5.69
N ILE A 424 -3.08 -17.77 4.67
CA ILE A 424 -3.09 -17.32 3.29
C ILE A 424 -4.19 -18.08 2.56
N PHE A 425 -5.06 -17.33 1.89
CA PHE A 425 -6.13 -17.86 1.05
C PHE A 425 -5.81 -17.53 -0.40
N PRO A 426 -5.20 -18.46 -1.15
CA PRO A 426 -5.02 -18.30 -2.59
C PRO A 426 -6.38 -18.22 -3.28
N ARG A 427 -6.56 -17.20 -4.13
CA ARG A 427 -7.82 -16.90 -4.84
C ARG A 427 -7.64 -17.12 -6.34
N GLN A 428 -8.73 -17.45 -7.01
CA GLN A 428 -8.78 -17.49 -8.48
C GLN A 428 -9.78 -16.49 -9.07
N LYS A 429 -10.70 -15.97 -8.26
CA LYS A 429 -11.75 -15.05 -8.71
C LYS A 429 -12.08 -14.02 -7.64
N HIS A 430 -12.31 -12.78 -8.08
CA HIS A 430 -12.69 -11.67 -7.20
C HIS A 430 -14.07 -11.90 -6.59
N ARG A 431 -15.09 -12.04 -7.45
CA ARG A 431 -16.49 -12.20 -7.05
C ARG A 431 -17.08 -13.47 -7.67
N PRO A 432 -17.94 -14.21 -6.96
CA PRO A 432 -18.59 -15.37 -7.52
C PRO A 432 -19.61 -14.98 -8.60
N ASN A 433 -20.00 -15.93 -9.46
CA ASN A 433 -20.96 -15.77 -10.54
C ASN A 433 -22.30 -15.24 -10.02
N ALA A 434 -22.70 -15.65 -8.81
CA ALA A 434 -23.91 -15.19 -8.16
C ALA A 434 -23.97 -13.65 -8.01
N PHE A 435 -22.83 -12.96 -7.93
CA PHE A 435 -22.76 -11.50 -7.85
C PHE A 435 -23.19 -10.80 -9.15
N PHE A 436 -22.90 -11.42 -10.28
CA PHE A 436 -23.08 -10.86 -11.63
C PHE A 436 -24.40 -11.25 -12.29
N ARG A 437 -25.19 -12.13 -11.65
CA ARG A 437 -26.56 -12.43 -12.10
C ARG A 437 -27.44 -11.18 -12.03
N GLU A 438 -28.55 -11.22 -12.75
CA GLU A 438 -29.51 -10.11 -12.81
C GLU A 438 -30.75 -10.37 -11.93
N GLY A 439 -31.53 -9.31 -11.69
CA GLY A 439 -32.79 -9.37 -10.95
C GLY A 439 -32.69 -10.06 -9.59
N ASP A 440 -33.63 -10.98 -9.33
CA ASP A 440 -33.68 -11.75 -8.09
C ASP A 440 -32.70 -12.93 -8.04
N ALA A 441 -32.11 -13.31 -9.17
CA ALA A 441 -31.05 -14.33 -9.17
C ALA A 441 -29.72 -13.78 -8.62
N ARG A 442 -29.54 -12.45 -8.60
CA ARG A 442 -28.37 -11.78 -8.05
C ARG A 442 -28.26 -11.93 -6.53
N MET A 443 -27.07 -12.32 -6.06
CA MET A 443 -26.70 -12.28 -4.64
C MET A 443 -25.50 -11.34 -4.45
N VAL A 444 -25.67 -10.30 -3.62
CA VAL A 444 -24.60 -9.35 -3.33
C VAL A 444 -23.65 -9.95 -2.29
N VAL A 445 -22.62 -10.61 -2.80
CA VAL A 445 -21.53 -11.20 -2.02
C VAL A 445 -20.20 -10.95 -2.76
N SER A 446 -19.22 -10.41 -2.05
CA SER A 446 -17.92 -10.03 -2.62
C SER A 446 -16.81 -10.45 -1.67
N PRO A 447 -16.45 -11.74 -1.62
CA PRO A 447 -15.59 -12.28 -0.57
C PRO A 447 -14.24 -11.58 -0.48
N GLY A 448 -13.96 -10.97 0.67
CA GLY A 448 -12.62 -10.56 1.11
C GLY A 448 -12.07 -11.52 2.17
N VAL A 449 -10.99 -11.15 2.84
CA VAL A 449 -10.33 -11.98 3.86
C VAL A 449 -11.27 -12.37 5.01
N ILE A 450 -12.18 -11.48 5.41
CA ILE A 450 -13.14 -11.77 6.49
C ILE A 450 -14.11 -12.89 6.07
N ASP A 451 -14.63 -12.80 4.84
CA ASP A 451 -15.49 -13.83 4.24
C ASP A 451 -14.75 -15.15 4.06
N MET A 452 -13.50 -15.09 3.57
CA MET A 452 -12.61 -16.25 3.48
C MET A 452 -12.22 -16.80 4.86
N GLY A 453 -12.29 -16.01 5.92
CA GLY A 453 -12.17 -16.47 7.31
C GLY A 453 -13.39 -17.23 7.82
N GLY A 454 -14.48 -17.27 7.05
CA GLY A 454 -15.73 -17.93 7.40
C GLY A 454 -16.79 -16.99 7.98
N LEU A 455 -16.54 -15.69 8.08
CA LEU A 455 -17.57 -14.69 8.40
C LEU A 455 -18.08 -14.07 7.09
N LEU A 456 -19.04 -14.73 6.44
CA LEU A 456 -19.56 -14.32 5.14
C LEU A 456 -20.56 -13.18 5.29
N ILE A 457 -20.31 -12.05 4.62
CA ILE A 457 -21.10 -10.83 4.80
C ILE A 457 -22.03 -10.59 3.59
N THR A 458 -23.28 -10.28 3.86
CA THR A 458 -24.29 -9.90 2.85
C THR A 458 -24.96 -8.59 3.25
N PRO A 459 -24.98 -7.55 2.39
CA PRO A 459 -25.60 -6.27 2.73
C PRO A 459 -27.10 -6.22 2.46
N ARG A 460 -27.67 -7.26 1.82
CA ARG A 460 -29.10 -7.34 1.50
C ARG A 460 -29.76 -8.41 2.35
N LYS A 461 -30.84 -8.03 3.04
CA LYS A 461 -31.61 -8.94 3.90
C LYS A 461 -32.15 -10.16 3.13
N LYS A 462 -32.53 -9.98 1.85
CA LYS A 462 -32.98 -11.09 0.99
C LYS A 462 -31.88 -12.12 0.73
N ASP A 463 -30.65 -11.67 0.50
CA ASP A 463 -29.50 -12.55 0.24
C ASP A 463 -29.10 -13.29 1.52
N PHE A 464 -29.12 -12.59 2.67
CA PHE A 464 -28.92 -13.21 3.98
C PHE A 464 -29.91 -14.36 4.24
N LYS A 465 -31.19 -14.17 3.94
CA LYS A 465 -32.23 -15.20 4.12
C LYS A 465 -32.03 -16.40 3.18
N ARG A 466 -31.71 -16.14 1.91
CA ARG A 466 -31.58 -17.17 0.88
C ARG A 466 -30.28 -17.98 0.96
N MET A 467 -29.22 -17.40 1.51
CA MET A 467 -27.93 -18.07 1.61
C MET A 467 -28.06 -19.39 2.38
N ASN A 468 -27.51 -20.47 1.85
CA ASN A 468 -27.53 -21.78 2.48
C ASN A 468 -26.19 -22.50 2.26
N GLN A 469 -26.01 -23.65 2.89
CA GLN A 469 -24.79 -24.45 2.82
C GLN A 469 -24.34 -24.76 1.37
N THR A 470 -25.28 -25.05 0.47
CA THR A 470 -24.98 -25.40 -0.93
C THR A 470 -24.44 -24.20 -1.69
N ILE A 471 -25.08 -23.03 -1.52
CA ILE A 471 -24.64 -21.78 -2.14
C ILE A 471 -23.26 -21.37 -1.62
N ILE A 472 -23.04 -21.45 -0.30
CA ILE A 472 -21.77 -21.09 0.34
C ILE A 472 -20.62 -21.97 -0.16
N LYS A 473 -20.81 -23.29 -0.21
CA LYS A 473 -19.84 -24.24 -0.78
C LYS A 473 -19.52 -23.89 -2.24
N GLY A 474 -20.54 -23.55 -3.02
CA GLY A 474 -20.38 -23.10 -4.41
C GLY A 474 -19.54 -21.82 -4.52
N ILE A 475 -19.84 -20.81 -3.70
CA ILE A 475 -19.08 -19.54 -3.66
C ILE A 475 -17.61 -19.81 -3.33
N PHE A 476 -17.32 -20.56 -2.26
CA PHE A 476 -15.95 -20.85 -1.84
C PHE A 476 -15.18 -21.65 -2.90
N LYS A 477 -15.79 -22.68 -3.49
CA LYS A 477 -15.20 -23.44 -4.60
C LYS A 477 -14.88 -22.55 -5.80
N GLU A 478 -15.74 -21.58 -6.09
CA GLU A 478 -15.57 -20.69 -7.23
C GLU A 478 -14.45 -19.66 -7.01
N VAL A 479 -14.35 -19.09 -5.81
CA VAL A 479 -13.40 -18.00 -5.55
C VAL A 479 -12.03 -18.46 -5.06
N SER A 480 -11.94 -19.65 -4.45
CA SER A 480 -10.70 -20.27 -3.99
C SER A 480 -9.88 -20.79 -5.16
N LEU A 481 -8.55 -20.69 -5.09
CA LEU A 481 -7.67 -21.36 -6.03
C LEU A 481 -7.84 -22.88 -5.92
N GLN A 482 -7.68 -23.59 -7.04
CA GLN A 482 -7.76 -25.04 -7.08
C GLN A 482 -6.58 -25.69 -6.37
N ARG A 483 -6.86 -26.73 -5.59
CA ARG A 483 -5.88 -27.48 -4.78
C ARG A 483 -4.63 -27.89 -5.56
N LYS A 484 -4.80 -28.50 -6.74
CA LYS A 484 -3.68 -28.97 -7.58
C LYS A 484 -2.66 -27.88 -7.93
N ILE A 485 -3.11 -26.62 -8.02
CA ILE A 485 -2.26 -25.49 -8.37
C ILE A 485 -1.50 -24.99 -7.14
N VAL A 486 -2.16 -25.01 -5.98
CA VAL A 486 -1.52 -24.73 -4.69
C VAL A 486 -0.46 -25.79 -4.39
N GLU A 487 -0.78 -27.08 -4.60
CA GLU A 487 0.17 -28.19 -4.43
C GLU A 487 1.39 -28.04 -5.34
N ARG A 488 1.19 -27.71 -6.63
CA ARG A 488 2.31 -27.41 -7.55
C ARG A 488 3.17 -26.23 -7.07
N ALA A 489 2.56 -25.17 -6.54
CA ALA A 489 3.33 -24.06 -5.97
C ALA A 489 4.12 -24.49 -4.73
N MET A 490 3.53 -25.33 -3.88
CA MET A 490 4.20 -25.88 -2.69
C MET A 490 5.36 -26.83 -3.07
N GLU A 491 5.26 -27.58 -4.17
CA GLU A 491 6.35 -28.43 -4.67
C GLU A 491 7.56 -27.61 -5.13
N VAL A 492 7.36 -26.43 -5.72
CA VAL A 492 8.45 -25.53 -6.15
C VAL A 492 9.21 -24.90 -4.97
N MET A 493 8.61 -24.89 -3.77
CA MET A 493 9.25 -24.37 -2.56
C MET A 493 10.10 -25.41 -1.82
N LYS A 494 9.92 -26.70 -2.11
CA LYS A 494 10.71 -27.78 -1.55
C LYS A 494 12.00 -27.94 -2.34
#